data_AF-A0AA38FM87-F1
#
_entry.id   AF-A0AA38FM87-F1
#
_cell.length_a   1.000
_cell.length_b   1.000
_cell.length_c   1.000
_cell.angle_alpha   90.00
_cell.angle_beta   90.00
_cell.angle_gamma   90.00
#
_symmetry.space_group_name_H-M   'P 1'
#
loop_
_entity.id
_entity.type
_entity.pdbx_description
1 polymer ?
#
loop_
_entity_poly.entity_id
_entity_poly.type
_entity_poly.pdbx_seq_one_letter_code
_entity_poly.pdbx_strand_id
1 'polypeptide(L)'
;MASIFMRVLSQSSLVQASRSGLSPSLPSRTRLLSSAANPPLERVGFIGLGNMGMHMANNLLKAGYNLIVHDRNYAVMEKFADRGVPTAHTPLEVAEASDAVITMLPLFTR
;
A
#
# COMPACT_ATOMS: atom_id res chain seq x y z
N MET A 1 -19.34 16.72 4.45
CA MET A 1 -17.98 16.45 3.94
C MET A 1 -17.45 15.21 4.63
N ALA A 2 -17.37 14.07 3.95
CA ALA A 2 -16.90 12.82 4.54
C ALA A 2 -15.37 12.87 4.66
N SER A 3 -14.87 12.71 5.89
CA SER A 3 -13.43 12.58 6.17
C SER A 3 -12.93 11.23 5.64
N ILE A 4 -11.83 11.21 4.90
CA ILE A 4 -11.29 10.01 4.23
C ILE A 4 -10.01 9.62 4.96
N PHE A 5 -9.99 8.43 5.59
CA PHE A 5 -8.81 7.95 6.31
C PHE A 5 -8.09 6.90 5.45
N MET A 6 -6.98 7.31 4.81
CA MET A 6 -6.06 6.38 4.14
C MET A 6 -5.23 5.68 5.23
N ARG A 7 -5.50 4.40 5.49
CA ARG A 7 -4.71 3.58 6.41
C ARG A 7 -3.79 2.67 5.60
N VAL A 8 -2.48 2.90 5.69
CA VAL A 8 -1.46 1.98 5.19
C VAL A 8 -1.11 1.04 6.33
N LEU A 9 -1.35 -0.26 6.14
CA LEU A 9 -0.88 -1.30 7.06
C LEU A 9 0.40 -1.90 6.47
N SER A 10 1.54 -1.62 7.11
CA SER A 10 2.85 -2.23 6.80
C SER A 10 3.15 -3.29 7.84
N GLN A 11 3.55 -4.49 7.43
CA GLN A 11 3.74 -5.65 8.31
C GLN A 11 5.12 -5.72 9.01
N SER A 12 5.99 -4.73 8.83
CA SER A 12 7.43 -4.89 9.11
C SER A 12 7.92 -4.65 10.56
N SER A 13 7.08 -4.77 11.60
CA SER A 13 7.50 -4.39 12.97
C SER A 13 7.46 -5.51 14.02
N LEU A 14 8.23 -6.58 13.83
CA LEU A 14 8.70 -7.44 14.91
C LEU A 14 10.03 -8.08 14.50
N VAL A 15 11.17 -7.48 14.87
CA VAL A 15 12.46 -8.14 15.21
C VAL A 15 13.59 -7.08 15.33
N GLN A 16 14.33 -7.19 16.45
CA GLN A 16 15.67 -6.66 16.76
C GLN A 16 15.85 -5.17 17.15
N ALA A 17 15.94 -4.97 18.47
CA ALA A 17 16.81 -3.95 19.07
C ALA A 17 17.77 -4.64 20.06
N SER A 18 19.07 -4.71 19.72
CA SER A 18 20.14 -5.05 20.67
C SER A 18 21.49 -4.45 20.23
N ARG A 19 22.15 -3.80 21.21
CA ARG A 19 23.58 -3.40 21.33
C ARG A 19 24.01 -2.00 20.87
N SER A 20 23.95 -1.07 21.84
CA SER A 20 25.06 -0.29 22.45
C SER A 20 26.22 0.29 21.60
N GLY A 21 26.48 1.60 21.75
CA GLY A 21 27.85 2.17 21.83
C GLY A 21 28.17 3.49 21.09
N LEU A 22 28.16 4.61 21.83
CA LEU A 22 28.98 5.87 21.80
C LEU A 22 29.42 6.61 20.48
N SER A 23 29.33 7.96 20.57
CA SER A 23 29.44 9.11 19.62
C SER A 23 30.91 9.66 19.42
N PRO A 24 31.25 10.81 18.76
CA PRO A 24 30.61 11.72 17.76
C PRO A 24 31.50 12.08 16.52
N SER A 25 30.91 12.53 15.41
CA SER A 25 31.35 13.73 14.64
C SER A 25 30.41 14.00 13.45
N LEU A 26 29.93 15.24 13.34
CA LEU A 26 29.00 15.69 12.29
C LEU A 26 29.73 16.02 10.98
N PRO A 27 29.08 15.77 9.82
CA PRO A 27 29.17 16.70 8.71
C PRO A 27 27.79 17.30 8.37
N SER A 28 27.77 18.63 8.32
CA SER A 28 26.93 19.50 7.51
C SER A 28 25.62 18.95 6.94
N ARG A 29 24.50 19.38 7.55
CA ARG A 29 23.10 19.52 7.10
C ARG A 29 22.76 19.22 5.62
N THR A 30 23.13 18.04 5.12
CA THR A 30 22.46 17.41 3.98
C THR A 30 21.58 16.36 4.59
N ARG A 31 20.27 16.47 4.38
CA ARG A 31 19.28 15.57 4.94
C ARG A 31 19.53 14.16 4.37
N LEU A 32 20.37 13.37 5.03
CA LEU A 32 20.40 11.92 4.89
C LEU A 32 19.08 11.42 5.47
N LEU A 33 18.03 11.51 4.65
CA LEU A 33 16.80 10.78 4.89
C LEU A 33 17.18 9.30 4.76
N SER A 34 17.55 8.74 5.90
CA SER A 34 17.37 7.35 6.31
C SER A 34 16.99 6.39 5.18
N SER A 35 18.00 5.92 4.45
CA SER A 35 17.92 4.65 3.72
C SER A 35 18.20 3.48 4.67
N ALA A 36 17.66 3.55 5.89
CA ALA A 36 17.55 2.36 6.73
C ALA A 36 16.44 1.50 6.12
N ALA A 37 16.88 0.63 5.20
CA ALA A 37 16.23 -0.56 4.67
C ALA A 37 14.73 -0.71 4.97
N ASN A 38 13.89 0.02 4.24
CA ASN A 38 12.63 -0.56 3.80
C ASN A 38 12.87 -1.03 2.36
N PRO A 39 12.69 -2.32 2.02
CA PRO A 39 12.72 -2.72 0.63
C PRO A 39 11.71 -1.88 -0.15
N PRO A 40 11.99 -1.52 -1.41
CA PRO A 40 10.98 -0.90 -2.26
C PRO A 40 9.75 -1.83 -2.22
N LEU A 41 8.57 -1.30 -1.91
CA LEU A 41 7.34 -2.11 -1.89
C LEU A 41 7.17 -2.74 -3.27
N GLU A 42 7.47 -4.04 -3.37
CA GLU A 42 7.46 -4.74 -4.65
C GLU A 42 6.03 -5.02 -5.08
N ARG A 43 5.12 -5.25 -4.12
CA ARG A 43 3.71 -5.57 -4.39
C ARG A 43 2.78 -4.78 -3.49
N VAL A 44 1.83 -4.07 -4.11
CA VAL A 44 0.83 -3.24 -3.43
C VAL A 44 -0.56 -3.85 -3.59
N GLY A 45 -1.23 -4.09 -2.47
CA GLY A 45 -2.62 -4.49 -2.43
C GLY A 45 -3.54 -3.28 -2.40
N PHE A 46 -4.61 -3.28 -3.18
CA PHE A 46 -5.59 -2.19 -3.18
C PHE A 46 -7.01 -2.71 -3.01
N ILE A 47 -7.64 -2.36 -1.89
CA ILE A 47 -9.00 -2.77 -1.54
C ILE A 47 -9.94 -1.57 -1.60
N GLY A 48 -10.96 -1.65 -2.45
CA GLY A 48 -11.97 -0.61 -2.63
C GLY A 48 -11.74 0.22 -3.88
N LEU A 49 -12.36 -0.16 -4.99
CA LEU A 49 -12.26 0.43 -6.33
C LEU A 49 -13.49 1.30 -6.68
N GLY A 50 -14.09 1.95 -5.69
CA GLY A 50 -15.13 2.97 -5.92
C GLY A 50 -14.58 4.21 -6.65
N ASN A 51 -15.39 5.27 -6.76
CA ASN A 51 -15.04 6.49 -7.53
C ASN A 51 -13.62 7.01 -7.25
N MET A 52 -13.23 7.16 -5.98
CA MET A 52 -11.88 7.59 -5.62
C MET A 52 -10.83 6.48 -5.77
N GLY A 53 -11.17 5.27 -5.32
CA GLY A 53 -10.26 4.12 -5.34
C GLY A 53 -9.77 3.78 -6.74
N MET A 54 -10.65 3.85 -7.73
CA MET A 54 -10.32 3.60 -9.12
C MET A 54 -9.28 4.60 -9.67
N HIS A 55 -9.43 5.90 -9.38
CA HIS A 55 -8.45 6.90 -9.81
C HIS A 55 -7.09 6.68 -9.14
N MET A 56 -7.08 6.35 -7.84
CA MET A 56 -5.84 6.08 -7.10
C MET A 56 -5.14 4.81 -7.59
N ALA A 57 -5.85 3.70 -7.76
CA ALA A 57 -5.29 2.46 -8.30
C ALA A 57 -4.72 2.67 -9.71
N ASN A 58 -5.40 3.43 -10.55
CA ASN A 58 -4.90 3.79 -11.87
C ASN A 58 -3.62 4.64 -11.85
N ASN A 59 -3.52 5.58 -10.90
CA ASN A 59 -2.30 6.37 -10.75
C ASN A 59 -1.12 5.52 -10.30
N LEU A 60 -1.35 4.55 -9.41
CA LEU A 60 -0.30 3.61 -8.98
C LEU A 60 0.14 2.71 -10.14
N LEU A 61 -0.79 2.20 -10.96
CA LEU A 61 -0.45 1.45 -12.18
C LEU A 61 0.38 2.28 -13.15
N LYS A 62 -0.01 3.54 -13.38
CA LYS A 62 0.74 4.47 -14.25
C LYS A 62 2.14 4.79 -13.72
N ALA A 63 2.33 4.78 -12.40
CA ALA A 63 3.62 4.97 -11.75
C ALA A 63 4.49 3.70 -11.76
N GLY A 64 3.99 2.56 -12.29
CA GLY A 64 4.75 1.32 -12.43
C GLY A 64 4.73 0.41 -11.20
N TYR A 65 3.83 0.63 -10.24
CA TYR A 65 3.66 -0.29 -9.10
C TYR A 65 2.98 -1.58 -9.55
N ASN A 66 3.48 -2.71 -9.05
CA ASN A 66 2.80 -4.00 -9.19
C ASN A 66 1.62 -4.05 -8.22
N LEU A 67 0.40 -4.12 -8.76
CA LEU A 67 -0.83 -4.04 -7.98
C LEU A 67 -1.65 -5.31 -8.09
N ILE A 68 -2.14 -5.77 -6.94
CA ILE A 68 -3.27 -6.68 -6.86
C ILE A 68 -4.45 -5.93 -6.26
N VAL A 69 -5.62 -6.05 -6.90
CA VAL A 69 -6.80 -5.28 -6.51
C VAL A 69 -7.94 -6.18 -6.02
N HIS A 70 -8.82 -5.63 -5.20
CA HIS A 70 -10.04 -6.27 -4.74
C HIS A 70 -11.15 -5.25 -4.47
N ASP A 71 -12.38 -5.60 -4.84
CA ASP A 71 -13.60 -4.86 -4.53
C ASP A 71 -14.79 -5.83 -4.45
N ARG A 72 -15.88 -5.42 -3.81
CA ARG A 72 -17.13 -6.19 -3.75
C ARG A 72 -17.90 -6.15 -5.08
N ASN A 73 -17.67 -5.14 -5.91
CA ASN A 73 -18.27 -4.97 -7.21
C ASN A 73 -17.45 -5.69 -8.29
N TYR A 74 -17.89 -6.90 -8.65
CA TYR A 74 -17.25 -7.72 -9.67
C TYR A 74 -17.13 -7.04 -11.04
N ALA A 75 -18.06 -6.18 -11.43
CA ALA A 75 -17.99 -5.48 -12.72
C ALA A 75 -16.84 -4.45 -12.76
N VAL A 76 -16.40 -3.95 -11.61
CA VAL A 76 -15.20 -3.10 -11.54
C VAL A 76 -13.95 -3.96 -11.59
N MET A 77 -13.95 -5.10 -10.90
CA MET A 77 -12.85 -6.06 -10.91
C MET A 77 -12.53 -6.55 -12.34
N GLU A 78 -13.56 -6.89 -13.12
CA GLU A 78 -13.42 -7.31 -14.52
C GLU A 78 -12.69 -6.27 -15.38
N LYS A 79 -13.03 -4.97 -15.23
CA LYS A 79 -12.34 -3.88 -15.95
C LYS A 79 -10.85 -3.79 -15.64
N PHE A 80 -10.42 -4.20 -14.45
CA PHE A 80 -9.00 -4.27 -14.09
C PHE A 80 -8.36 -5.54 -14.65
N ALA A 81 -9.05 -6.68 -14.57
CA ALA A 81 -8.60 -7.95 -15.15
C ALA A 81 -8.40 -7.84 -16.68
N ASP A 82 -9.32 -7.19 -17.40
CA ASP A 82 -9.24 -6.93 -18.85
C ASP A 82 -7.99 -6.12 -19.24
N ARG A 83 -7.43 -5.38 -18.29
CA ARG A 83 -6.20 -4.58 -18.47
C ARG A 83 -4.94 -5.33 -18.01
N GLY A 84 -5.07 -6.62 -17.69
CA GLY A 84 -3.98 -7.47 -17.20
C GLY A 84 -3.58 -7.19 -15.74
N VAL A 85 -4.41 -6.50 -14.97
CA VAL A 85 -4.14 -6.23 -13.55
C VAL A 85 -4.60 -7.42 -12.72
N PRO A 86 -3.75 -8.01 -11.87
CA PRO A 86 -4.14 -9.08 -10.96
C PRO A 86 -5.32 -8.70 -10.06
N THR A 87 -6.28 -9.62 -9.94
CA THR A 87 -7.48 -9.47 -9.14
C THR A 87 -7.58 -10.58 -8.10
N ALA A 88 -7.88 -10.23 -6.84
CA ALA A 88 -8.14 -11.18 -5.77
C ALA A 88 -9.65 -11.30 -5.47
N HIS A 89 -10.10 -12.49 -5.09
CA HIS A 89 -11.49 -12.77 -4.73
C HIS A 89 -11.81 -12.40 -3.29
N THR A 90 -10.79 -12.33 -2.42
CA THR A 90 -10.95 -12.00 -1.01
C THR A 90 -9.92 -10.98 -0.52
N PRO A 91 -10.24 -10.19 0.53
CA PRO A 91 -9.25 -9.34 1.20
C PRO A 91 -8.05 -10.10 1.76
N LEU A 92 -8.25 -11.38 2.13
CA LEU A 92 -7.18 -12.25 2.63
C LEU A 92 -6.15 -12.51 1.53
N GLU A 93 -6.59 -12.89 0.34
CA GLU A 93 -5.72 -13.10 -0.82
C GLU A 93 -4.91 -11.84 -1.17
N VAL A 94 -5.51 -10.65 -1.07
CA VAL A 94 -4.78 -9.38 -1.25
C VAL A 94 -3.66 -9.25 -0.22
N ALA A 95 -3.95 -9.51 1.05
CA ALA A 95 -2.98 -9.38 2.13
C ALA A 95 -1.83 -10.39 2.03
N GLU A 96 -2.10 -11.61 1.56
CA GLU A 96 -1.08 -12.64 1.33
C GLU A 96 -0.18 -12.33 0.13
N ALA A 97 -0.72 -11.67 -0.90
CA ALA A 97 0.00 -11.35 -2.13
C ALA A 97 0.70 -9.98 -2.13
N SER A 98 0.63 -9.20 -1.04
CA SER A 98 1.09 -7.80 -1.00
C SER A 98 1.99 -7.51 0.20
N ASP A 99 2.98 -6.63 0.00
CA ASP A 99 3.86 -6.19 1.09
C ASP A 99 3.21 -5.04 1.89
N ALA A 100 2.34 -4.27 1.23
CA ALA A 100 1.50 -3.25 1.85
C ALA A 100 0.11 -3.25 1.22
N VAL A 101 -0.91 -3.01 2.05
CA VAL A 101 -2.31 -2.92 1.59
C VAL A 101 -2.85 -1.51 1.83
N ILE A 102 -3.44 -0.94 0.78
CA ILE A 102 -4.19 0.32 0.79
C ILE A 102 -5.69 -0.03 0.78
N THR A 103 -6.43 0.50 1.75
CA THR A 103 -7.88 0.36 1.80
C THR A 103 -8.56 1.71 1.56
N MET A 104 -9.51 1.77 0.63
CA MET A 104 -10.31 2.95 0.34
C MET A 104 -11.80 2.57 0.40
N LEU A 105 -12.32 2.46 1.62
CA LEU A 105 -13.67 2.02 1.90
C LEU A 105 -14.50 3.18 2.47
N PRO A 106 -15.82 3.21 2.23
CA PRO A 106 -16.68 4.19 2.87
C PRO A 106 -16.56 4.05 4.38
N LEU A 107 -16.52 5.19 5.08
CA LEU A 107 -16.74 5.18 6.51
C LEU A 107 -18.13 4.60 6.77
N PHE A 108 -18.23 3.71 7.74
CA PHE A 108 -19.48 3.08 8.12
C PHE A 108 -20.48 4.17 8.58
N THR A 109 -21.45 4.49 7.72
CA THR A 109 -22.58 5.36 8.08
C THR A 109 -23.82 4.49 8.07
N ARG A 110 -24.37 4.19 9.25
CA ARG A 110 -25.71 3.61 9.37
C ARG A 110 -26.77 4.62 8.97
#